data_AF-Q800U0-F1
#
_entry.id   AF-Q800U0-F1
#
_cell.length_a   1.000
_cell.length_b   1.000
_cell.length_c   1.000
_cell.angle_alpha   90.00
_cell.angle_beta   90.00
_cell.angle_gamma   90.00
#
_symmetry.space_group_name_H-M   'P 1'
#
loop_
_entity.id
_entity.type
_entity.pdbx_description
1 polymer ?
#
loop_
_entity_poly.entity_id
_entity_poly.type
_entity_poly.pdbx_seq_one_letter_code
_entity_poly.pdbx_strand_id
1 'polypeptide(L)'
;AGQTMCLTVFMMVMVIGNLVVLNLFLALLLSSFSADNLAATDDDGEMNNLQISVIRIKTGIAWTKVHVRLLVAHILKKSPLEDEDKPLDDMYDKKLNIIGNHTGVDIKCGELDFVKNGNGTTSGIGSSVGKYMIDEDRMSFIHNPNLTVRVPIAVGESDFENLNTEDFSSESDVENSKDLDTSSSEGSTIDIKPEEEEAGVVEVVEEYLDPEACWTDACVARYKCCDVPITEGWGKHWWYLRKTCYLIVEHNWFETLIIFMILLSSGALAFEDVYIEQRKTIQIILEYADRVFTYIFILEMLLKWVAYGFVKYFTNAWCWLDFFIVDVSIVSLIANALGYSDLGPIKSLRTLRALRPLRALSRFEGMRVVVNALVGAIPSIMNVLLVCLIFWLIFSIMGVILFAGKYYYCFNETSREYFEPDDVNNKTECEALMSSNHSDVRWKNVKINFDNVGAGYLALLQVATFKGWMDIMYAAVDSREVEDQPKYEDNLYMYIYFVI
;
A
#
# COMPACT_ATOMS: atom_id res chain seq x y z
N ALA A 1 31.02 -38.82 23.27
CA ALA A 1 31.86 -37.61 23.19
C ALA A 1 31.52 -36.71 24.39
N GLY A 2 32.50 -36.03 24.99
CA GLY A 2 32.27 -35.16 26.15
C GLY A 2 31.74 -33.77 25.75
N GLN A 3 31.02 -33.12 26.66
CA GLN A 3 30.41 -31.79 26.47
C GLN A 3 31.40 -30.76 25.90
N THR A 4 32.63 -30.75 26.41
CA THR A 4 33.69 -29.83 25.96
C THR A 4 34.00 -29.98 24.47
N MET A 5 34.15 -31.23 23.99
CA MET A 5 34.45 -31.48 22.56
C MET A 5 33.29 -31.09 21.66
N CYS A 6 32.05 -31.41 22.04
CA CYS A 6 30.87 -31.02 21.27
C CYS A 6 30.75 -29.50 21.19
N LEU A 7 30.95 -28.79 22.31
CA LEU A 7 30.85 -27.34 22.35
C LEU A 7 31.93 -26.68 21.48
N THR A 8 33.18 -27.13 21.58
CA THR A 8 34.27 -26.60 20.75
C THR A 8 33.97 -26.77 19.26
N VAL A 9 33.52 -27.95 18.82
CA VAL A 9 33.22 -28.20 17.40
C VAL A 9 32.01 -27.39 16.92
N PHE A 10 30.89 -27.42 17.64
CA PHE A 10 29.68 -26.70 17.21
C PHE A 10 29.87 -25.19 17.21
N MET A 11 30.54 -24.62 18.21
CA MET A 11 30.83 -23.19 18.24
C MET A 11 31.80 -22.79 17.11
N MET A 12 32.83 -23.61 16.85
CA MET A 12 33.76 -23.36 15.75
C MET A 12 33.06 -23.39 14.38
N VAL A 13 32.22 -24.41 14.14
CA VAL A 13 31.44 -24.52 12.89
C VAL A 13 30.46 -23.36 12.74
N MET A 14 29.77 -22.98 13.83
CA MET A 14 28.83 -21.85 13.80
C MET A 14 29.54 -20.53 13.49
N VAL A 15 30.64 -20.22 14.17
CA VAL A 15 31.36 -18.95 13.99
C VAL A 15 32.02 -18.88 12.61
N ILE A 16 32.81 -19.89 12.25
CA ILE A 16 33.54 -19.88 10.97
C ILE A 16 32.55 -20.04 9.81
N GLY A 17 31.58 -20.93 9.92
CA GLY A 17 30.56 -21.15 8.89
C GLY A 17 29.73 -19.90 8.61
N ASN A 18 29.20 -19.27 9.66
CA ASN A 18 28.42 -18.04 9.48
C ASN A 18 29.27 -16.89 8.96
N LEU A 19 30.54 -16.77 9.37
CA LEU A 19 31.46 -15.76 8.83
C LEU A 19 31.67 -15.95 7.32
N VAL A 20 31.88 -17.18 6.87
CA VAL A 20 32.06 -17.50 5.43
C VAL A 20 30.77 -17.23 4.65
N VAL A 21 29.62 -17.68 5.15
CA VAL A 21 28.31 -17.46 4.50
C VAL A 21 27.99 -15.97 4.41
N LEU A 22 28.23 -15.20 5.48
CA LEU A 22 28.01 -13.76 5.51
C LEU A 22 28.93 -13.05 4.49
N ASN A 23 30.21 -13.38 4.45
CA ASN A 23 31.15 -12.78 3.49
C ASN A 23 30.78 -13.11 2.04
N LEU A 24 30.36 -14.35 1.76
CA LEU A 24 29.89 -14.75 0.43
C LEU A 24 28.63 -13.98 0.05
N PHE A 25 27.66 -13.87 0.97
CA PHE A 25 26.43 -13.11 0.75
C PHE A 25 26.71 -11.62 0.48
N LEU A 26 27.56 -10.98 1.30
CA LEU A 26 27.97 -9.58 1.08
C LEU A 26 28.70 -9.39 -0.24
N ALA A 27 29.61 -10.30 -0.61
CA ALA A 27 30.33 -10.23 -1.87
C ALA A 27 29.38 -10.32 -3.08
N LEU A 28 28.37 -11.22 -3.03
CA LEU A 28 27.35 -11.33 -4.07
C LEU A 28 26.49 -10.06 -4.17
N LEU A 29 26.05 -9.52 -3.03
CA LEU A 29 25.27 -8.28 -3.01
C LEU A 29 26.08 -7.11 -3.57
N LEU A 30 27.30 -6.91 -3.09
CA LEU A 30 28.17 -5.82 -3.55
C LEU A 30 28.51 -5.96 -5.04
N SER A 31 28.77 -7.18 -5.53
CA SER A 31 29.00 -7.42 -6.96
C SER A 31 27.75 -7.18 -7.80
N SER A 32 26.55 -7.46 -7.27
CA SER A 32 25.30 -7.22 -7.99
C SER A 32 24.89 -5.75 -8.02
N PHE A 33 25.31 -4.95 -7.02
CA PHE A 33 25.03 -3.52 -6.94
C PHE A 33 26.15 -2.63 -7.52
N SER A 34 27.35 -3.18 -7.70
CA SER A 34 28.50 -2.47 -8.25
C SER A 34 28.49 -2.45 -9.78
N ALA A 35 28.46 -1.22 -10.32
CA ALA A 35 28.99 -0.77 -11.61
C ALA A 35 28.06 -0.63 -12.83
N ASP A 36 27.07 -1.50 -13.09
CA ASP A 36 26.33 -1.42 -14.39
C ASP A 36 24.84 -1.00 -14.29
N ASN A 37 24.28 -0.84 -13.09
CA ASN A 37 22.88 -0.40 -12.89
C ASN A 37 22.71 0.99 -12.26
N LEU A 38 23.83 1.70 -12.00
CA LEU A 38 23.84 3.08 -11.48
C LEU A 38 24.28 4.11 -12.54
N ALA A 39 24.78 3.66 -13.69
CA ALA A 39 24.69 4.49 -14.87
C ALA A 39 23.18 4.64 -15.11
N ALA A 40 22.66 5.85 -14.89
CA ALA A 40 21.35 6.22 -15.37
C ALA A 40 21.28 5.67 -16.80
N THR A 41 20.42 4.68 -17.05
CA THR A 41 19.93 4.51 -18.40
C THR A 41 19.36 5.87 -18.71
N ASP A 42 20.03 6.63 -19.57
CA ASP A 42 19.46 7.81 -20.18
C ASP A 42 18.02 7.42 -20.50
N ASP A 43 17.09 8.18 -19.92
CA ASP A 43 15.66 8.07 -20.09
C ASP A 43 15.37 8.39 -21.56
N ASP A 44 15.73 7.47 -22.44
CA ASP A 44 15.20 7.39 -23.78
C ASP A 44 13.70 7.20 -23.55
N GLY A 45 12.93 8.23 -23.93
CA GLY A 45 11.48 8.35 -23.74
C GLY A 45 10.62 7.28 -24.43
N GLU A 46 11.10 6.05 -24.54
CA GLU A 46 10.35 4.88 -24.94
C GLU A 46 9.76 4.21 -23.69
N MET A 47 8.45 4.41 -23.52
CA MET A 47 7.65 3.73 -22.51
C MET A 47 7.96 2.22 -22.51
N ASN A 48 8.30 1.68 -21.34
CA ASN A 48 8.67 0.27 -21.20
C ASN A 48 7.54 -0.64 -21.75
N ASN A 49 7.85 -1.74 -22.44
CA ASN A 49 6.86 -2.64 -23.05
C ASN A 49 5.78 -3.11 -22.05
N LEU A 50 6.16 -3.21 -20.78
CA LEU A 50 5.26 -3.47 -19.66
C LEU A 50 4.32 -2.30 -19.35
N GLN A 51 4.80 -1.06 -19.36
CA GLN A 51 3.96 0.13 -19.20
C GLN A 51 2.99 0.30 -20.38
N ILE A 52 3.43 0.06 -21.61
CA ILE A 52 2.55 0.02 -22.79
C ILE A 52 1.49 -1.07 -22.64
N SER A 53 1.86 -2.24 -22.12
CA SER A 53 0.93 -3.34 -21.85
C SER A 53 -0.08 -3.00 -20.75
N VAL A 54 0.34 -2.35 -19.68
CA VAL A 54 -0.54 -1.87 -18.59
C VAL A 54 -1.49 -0.79 -19.09
N ILE A 55 -1.04 0.12 -19.96
CA ILE A 55 -1.89 1.13 -20.61
C ILE A 55 -2.95 0.43 -21.48
N ARG A 56 -2.56 -0.56 -22.30
CA ARG A 56 -3.50 -1.35 -23.12
C ARG A 56 -4.52 -2.11 -22.27
N ILE A 57 -4.11 -2.70 -21.15
CA ILE A 57 -5.01 -3.37 -20.21
C ILE A 57 -5.99 -2.37 -19.59
N LYS A 58 -5.53 -1.19 -19.18
CA LYS A 58 -6.41 -0.12 -18.65
C LYS A 58 -7.43 0.34 -19.69
N THR A 59 -7.02 0.51 -20.95
CA THR A 59 -7.91 0.83 -22.07
C THR A 59 -8.92 -0.30 -22.32
N GLY A 60 -8.48 -1.55 -22.24
CA GLY A 60 -9.36 -2.73 -22.32
C GLY A 60 -10.42 -2.74 -21.22
N ILE A 61 -10.03 -2.51 -19.96
CA ILE A 61 -10.96 -2.42 -18.83
C ILE A 61 -11.96 -1.28 -19.02
N ALA A 62 -11.53 -0.12 -19.53
CA ALA A 62 -12.42 1.00 -19.83
C ALA A 62 -13.43 0.64 -20.94
N TRP A 63 -12.97 -0.01 -22.02
CA TRP A 63 -13.81 -0.49 -23.11
C TRP A 63 -14.84 -1.52 -22.63
N THR A 64 -14.42 -2.46 -21.78
CA THR A 64 -15.32 -3.45 -21.16
C THR A 64 -16.33 -2.76 -20.25
N LYS A 65 -15.93 -1.75 -19.46
CA LYS A 65 -16.85 -1.01 -18.58
C LYS A 65 -17.91 -0.21 -19.36
N VAL A 66 -17.57 0.29 -20.55
CA VAL A 66 -18.52 0.93 -21.47
C VAL A 66 -19.45 -0.11 -22.09
N HIS A 67 -18.92 -1.24 -22.55
CA HIS A 67 -19.74 -2.32 -23.12
C HIS A 67 -20.68 -2.94 -22.09
N VAL A 68 -20.23 -3.14 -20.85
CA VAL A 68 -21.07 -3.58 -19.74
C VAL A 68 -22.17 -2.55 -19.47
N ARG A 69 -21.88 -1.25 -19.49
CA ARG A 69 -22.92 -0.21 -19.37
C ARG A 69 -23.95 -0.26 -20.50
N LEU A 70 -23.50 -0.48 -21.75
CA LEU A 70 -24.41 -0.64 -22.90
C LEU A 70 -25.25 -1.92 -22.80
N LEU A 71 -24.65 -3.03 -22.36
CA LEU A 71 -25.34 -4.31 -22.19
C LEU A 71 -26.35 -4.25 -21.03
N VAL A 72 -25.99 -3.58 -19.93
CA VAL A 72 -26.89 -3.28 -18.81
C VAL A 72 -28.04 -2.36 -19.26
N ALA A 73 -27.76 -1.32 -20.06
CA ALA A 73 -28.81 -0.46 -20.63
C ALA A 73 -29.75 -1.21 -21.58
N HIS A 74 -29.22 -2.14 -22.38
CA HIS A 74 -29.99 -2.99 -23.28
C HIS A 74 -30.88 -3.99 -22.52
N ILE A 75 -30.39 -4.54 -21.41
CA ILE A 75 -31.16 -5.44 -20.53
C ILE A 75 -32.25 -4.67 -19.75
N LEU A 76 -31.99 -3.43 -19.34
CA LEU A 76 -32.94 -2.59 -18.57
C LEU A 76 -34.01 -1.88 -19.40
N LYS A 77 -34.06 -2.08 -20.73
CA LYS A 77 -35.12 -1.62 -21.65
C LYS A 77 -35.59 -0.18 -21.41
N LYS A 78 -34.64 0.74 -21.16
CA LYS A 78 -34.91 2.18 -21.04
C LYS A 78 -34.46 2.87 -22.34
N SER A 79 -35.36 3.58 -23.00
CA SER A 79 -35.06 4.38 -24.19
C SER A 79 -34.04 5.47 -23.86
N PRO A 80 -33.08 5.77 -24.76
CA PRO A 80 -32.13 6.85 -24.53
C PRO A 80 -32.88 8.19 -24.55
N LEU A 81 -32.72 8.98 -23.48
CA LEU A 81 -32.93 10.42 -23.54
C LEU A 81 -31.75 10.99 -24.31
N GLU A 82 -32.03 11.87 -25.27
CA GLU A 82 -31.05 12.68 -25.98
C GLU A 82 -30.32 13.58 -24.96
N ASP A 83 -29.12 13.17 -24.54
CA ASP A 83 -28.14 14.08 -23.96
C ASP A 83 -27.33 14.64 -25.14
N GLU A 84 -27.43 15.96 -25.38
CA GLU A 84 -26.47 16.69 -26.21
C GLU A 84 -25.10 16.65 -25.54
N ASP A 85 -24.30 15.62 -25.86
CA ASP A 85 -22.85 15.66 -25.74
C ASP A 85 -22.26 15.29 -27.10
N LYS A 86 -21.94 16.32 -27.88
CA LYS A 86 -21.13 16.21 -29.09
C LYS A 86 -19.78 15.57 -28.71
N PRO A 87 -19.36 14.47 -29.35
CA PRO A 87 -17.98 14.01 -29.22
C PRO A 87 -17.03 15.03 -29.85
N LEU A 88 -15.93 15.29 -29.15
CA LEU A 88 -14.83 16.18 -29.54
C LEU A 88 -14.00 15.64 -30.71
N ASP A 89 -14.59 14.87 -31.63
CA ASP A 89 -13.97 14.33 -32.86
C ASP A 89 -14.42 15.09 -34.12
N ASP A 90 -15.52 15.86 -34.05
CA ASP A 90 -16.10 16.52 -35.24
C ASP A 90 -15.42 17.87 -35.60
N MET A 91 -14.40 18.28 -34.83
CA MET A 91 -13.59 19.47 -35.11
C MET A 91 -12.33 19.17 -35.94
N TYR A 92 -11.92 17.90 -36.07
CA TYR A 92 -10.79 17.49 -36.91
C TYR A 92 -11.20 17.16 -38.34
N ASP A 93 -12.37 16.55 -38.56
CA ASP A 93 -12.85 16.19 -39.91
C ASP A 93 -13.39 17.36 -40.73
N LYS A 94 -13.88 18.41 -40.07
CA LYS A 94 -14.38 19.62 -40.75
C LYS A 94 -13.26 20.53 -41.29
N LYS A 95 -12.03 20.37 -40.79
CA LYS A 95 -10.84 21.08 -41.31
C LYS A 95 -10.21 20.34 -42.50
N LEU A 96 -10.50 19.04 -42.68
CA LEU A 96 -10.04 18.26 -43.83
C LEU A 96 -10.96 18.44 -45.07
N ASN A 97 -12.26 18.69 -44.85
CA ASN A 97 -13.24 18.83 -45.93
C ASN A 97 -13.42 20.25 -46.52
N ILE A 98 -12.54 21.21 -46.17
CA ILE A 98 -12.53 22.58 -46.74
C ILE A 98 -11.29 22.82 -47.64
N ILE A 99 -10.54 21.76 -47.99
CA ILE A 99 -9.40 21.83 -48.95
C ILE A 99 -9.66 20.96 -50.20
N GLY A 100 -10.76 20.22 -50.27
CA GLY A 100 -11.10 19.34 -51.38
C GLY A 100 -12.19 19.90 -52.30
N ASN A 101 -11.95 21.02 -52.98
CA ASN A 101 -12.79 21.44 -54.12
C ASN A 101 -12.04 22.39 -55.04
N HIS A 102 -11.09 21.88 -55.82
CA HIS A 102 -10.78 22.39 -57.17
C HIS A 102 -10.07 21.31 -57.99
N THR A 103 -10.83 20.72 -58.92
CA THR A 103 -10.44 20.33 -60.29
C THR A 103 -9.18 19.48 -60.51
N GLY A 104 -9.41 18.19 -60.76
CA GLY A 104 -9.25 17.61 -62.10
C GLY A 104 -7.84 17.23 -62.61
N VAL A 105 -7.79 15.99 -63.09
CA VAL A 105 -6.92 15.41 -64.14
C VAL A 105 -5.79 14.48 -63.66
N ASP A 106 -5.84 13.29 -64.27
CA ASP A 106 -5.01 12.09 -64.16
C ASP A 106 -3.49 12.30 -64.28
N ILE A 107 -2.68 11.41 -63.68
CA ILE A 107 -1.78 10.44 -64.37
C ILE A 107 -0.90 9.67 -63.35
N LYS A 108 -0.70 8.39 -63.69
CA LYS A 108 0.03 7.27 -63.05
C LYS A 108 1.56 7.40 -62.95
N CYS A 109 2.11 6.42 -62.21
CA CYS A 109 3.50 5.90 -62.18
C CYS A 109 4.49 6.78 -61.42
N GLY A 110 5.36 6.25 -60.55
CA GLY A 110 5.99 4.93 -60.56
C GLY A 110 7.49 5.12 -60.81
N GLU A 111 8.28 4.74 -59.81
CA GLU A 111 9.72 4.38 -59.87
C GLU A 111 10.85 5.43 -59.81
N LEU A 112 11.87 4.99 -59.05
CA LEU A 112 13.32 5.12 -59.22
C LEU A 112 14.08 6.35 -58.64
N ASP A 113 14.87 6.00 -57.62
CA ASP A 113 16.32 6.18 -57.50
C ASP A 113 16.98 7.48 -56.99
N PHE A 114 17.58 7.28 -55.80
CA PHE A 114 18.98 7.51 -55.40
C PHE A 114 19.73 8.78 -55.84
N VAL A 115 20.04 9.59 -54.80
CA VAL A 115 21.40 9.98 -54.35
C VAL A 115 22.29 10.84 -55.29
N LYS A 116 22.65 12.07 -54.87
CA LYS A 116 23.96 12.46 -54.26
C LYS A 116 24.31 13.95 -54.44
N ASN A 117 25.05 14.48 -53.44
CA ASN A 117 25.97 15.64 -53.44
C ASN A 117 25.33 17.04 -53.54
N GLY A 118 25.79 18.09 -52.85
CA GLY A 118 27.04 18.32 -52.10
C GLY A 118 27.69 19.64 -52.54
N ASN A 119 27.68 20.63 -51.63
CA ASN A 119 28.50 21.86 -51.54
C ASN A 119 28.23 23.05 -52.49
N GLY A 120 28.17 24.26 -51.90
CA GLY A 120 28.55 25.50 -52.58
C GLY A 120 27.73 26.74 -52.23
N THR A 121 28.26 27.56 -51.33
CA THR A 121 27.84 28.90 -50.89
C THR A 121 27.72 29.94 -52.01
N THR A 122 26.66 30.75 -52.05
CA THR A 122 26.75 32.21 -52.30
C THR A 122 25.63 32.95 -51.55
N SER A 123 25.99 34.06 -50.92
CA SER A 123 25.13 34.93 -50.14
C SER A 123 24.48 36.01 -51.01
N GLY A 124 23.26 36.42 -50.64
CA GLY A 124 22.92 37.85 -50.62
C GLY A 124 21.58 38.25 -51.23
N ILE A 125 20.83 39.02 -50.41
CA ILE A 125 19.70 39.93 -50.74
C ILE A 125 18.36 39.18 -50.84
N GLY A 126 17.31 39.44 -50.06
CA GLY A 126 16.95 40.57 -49.21
C GLY A 126 15.48 40.92 -49.46
N SER A 127 14.68 40.95 -48.38
CA SER A 127 13.33 41.54 -48.26
C SER A 127 12.10 40.61 -48.32
N SER A 128 11.46 40.54 -47.14
CA SER A 128 10.01 40.66 -46.86
C SER A 128 9.06 39.49 -47.14
N VAL A 129 8.33 39.14 -46.06
CA VAL A 129 6.94 38.63 -45.95
C VAL A 129 6.82 37.27 -45.25
N GLY A 130 6.08 37.27 -44.12
CA GLY A 130 5.71 36.11 -43.29
C GLY A 130 6.27 36.27 -41.87
N LYS A 131 5.58 35.98 -40.77
CA LYS A 131 4.32 35.27 -40.51
C LYS A 131 4.06 35.50 -39.00
N TYR A 132 2.83 35.78 -38.57
CA TYR A 132 2.53 35.94 -37.13
C TYR A 132 2.64 34.58 -36.41
N MET A 133 3.54 34.49 -35.44
CA MET A 133 3.72 33.40 -34.48
C MET A 133 3.13 33.85 -33.13
N ILE A 134 2.40 32.95 -32.47
CA ILE A 134 1.86 33.17 -31.12
C ILE A 134 2.86 32.57 -30.12
N ASP A 135 3.51 33.50 -29.43
CA ASP A 135 4.05 33.53 -28.06
C ASP A 135 4.19 32.20 -27.28
N GLU A 136 5.43 31.74 -27.14
CA GLU A 136 5.84 30.69 -26.19
C GLU A 136 7.19 31.09 -25.55
N ASP A 137 7.21 32.17 -24.76
CA ASP A 137 8.41 32.63 -24.03
C ASP A 137 8.20 32.54 -22.50
N ARG A 138 8.45 31.36 -21.91
CA ARG A 138 8.70 31.23 -20.45
C ARG A 138 9.75 30.19 -20.02
N MET A 139 10.63 29.70 -20.89
CA MET A 139 11.69 28.73 -20.48
C MET A 139 13.11 29.01 -21.02
N SER A 140 13.45 30.24 -21.40
CA SER A 140 14.79 30.60 -21.91
C SER A 140 15.70 31.32 -20.91
N PHE A 141 15.38 31.34 -19.60
CA PHE A 141 16.21 32.04 -18.60
C PHE A 141 17.41 31.26 -18.02
N ILE A 142 17.64 30.00 -18.42
CA ILE A 142 18.64 29.13 -17.75
C ILE A 142 20.03 29.12 -18.43
N HIS A 143 20.20 29.64 -19.65
CA HIS A 143 21.50 29.60 -20.34
C HIS A 143 22.05 30.99 -20.73
N ASN A 144 22.59 31.70 -19.75
CA ASN A 144 23.54 32.79 -20.00
C ASN A 144 24.78 32.62 -19.11
N PRO A 145 25.98 32.35 -19.67
CA PRO A 145 27.20 32.10 -18.88
C PRO A 145 27.82 33.37 -18.24
N ASN A 146 27.18 34.53 -18.32
CA ASN A 146 27.70 35.78 -17.76
C ASN A 146 26.80 36.48 -16.72
N LEU A 147 25.80 35.79 -16.14
CA LEU A 147 24.95 36.38 -15.10
C LEU A 147 25.44 35.98 -13.70
N THR A 148 26.08 36.90 -12.98
CA THR A 148 26.46 36.73 -11.57
C THR A 148 25.38 37.30 -10.66
N VAL A 149 24.64 36.42 -9.98
CA VAL A 149 23.68 36.79 -8.93
C VAL A 149 24.42 36.90 -7.60
N ARG A 150 24.45 38.09 -6.99
CA ARG A 150 24.95 38.27 -5.62
C ARG A 150 23.80 38.07 -4.64
N VAL A 151 23.98 37.13 -3.71
CA VAL A 151 23.08 36.89 -2.57
C VAL A 151 23.60 37.70 -1.36
N PRO A 152 22.74 38.30 -0.52
CA PRO A 152 23.18 38.97 0.69
C PRO A 152 23.77 37.94 1.67
N ILE A 153 25.01 38.17 2.10
CA ILE A 153 25.72 37.38 3.11
C ILE A 153 25.29 37.90 4.50
N ALA A 154 24.87 36.99 5.38
CA ALA A 154 24.79 37.24 6.81
C ALA A 154 26.21 37.47 7.37
N VAL A 155 26.39 38.54 8.13
CA VAL A 155 27.68 38.92 8.73
C VAL A 155 27.99 38.00 9.93
N GLY A 156 29.12 37.28 9.89
CA GLY A 156 29.70 36.66 11.07
C GLY A 156 30.37 35.30 10.84
N GLU A 157 31.58 35.31 10.28
CA GLU A 157 32.49 34.18 10.11
C GLU A 157 33.02 33.62 11.45
N SER A 158 33.30 32.32 11.54
CA SER A 158 34.68 31.78 11.50
C SER A 158 34.75 30.28 11.79
N ASP A 159 35.07 29.48 10.76
CA ASP A 159 35.68 28.16 10.91
C ASP A 159 37.19 28.33 10.73
N PHE A 160 37.96 27.98 11.76
CA PHE A 160 39.38 27.64 11.63
C PHE A 160 39.53 26.22 12.16
N GLU A 161 39.77 25.26 11.27
CA GLU A 161 40.06 23.89 11.69
C GLU A 161 41.40 23.82 12.41
N ASN A 162 41.45 23.02 13.47
CA ASN A 162 42.67 22.30 13.81
C ASN A 162 42.36 20.91 14.38
N LEU A 163 43.07 19.94 13.81
CA LEU A 163 43.05 18.52 14.10
C LEU A 163 43.63 18.17 15.49
N ASN A 164 43.14 17.05 16.02
CA ASN A 164 43.68 16.21 17.10
C ASN A 164 43.53 16.68 18.55
N THR A 165 42.65 16.02 19.31
CA THR A 165 43.05 14.86 20.15
C THR A 165 41.79 14.28 20.82
N GLU A 166 41.60 12.99 20.67
CA GLU A 166 40.67 12.22 21.51
C GLU A 166 41.18 12.21 22.95
N ASP A 167 40.26 12.27 23.93
CA ASP A 167 40.22 11.35 25.08
C ASP A 167 39.09 11.72 26.07
N PHE A 168 38.27 10.70 26.41
CA PHE A 168 37.58 10.44 27.69
C PHE A 168 36.75 11.58 28.34
N SER A 169 35.43 11.49 28.59
CA SER A 169 34.71 10.45 29.34
C SER A 169 33.20 10.75 29.33
N SER A 170 32.43 9.67 29.51
CA SER A 170 31.03 9.56 29.90
C SER A 170 30.53 10.54 30.97
N GLU A 171 29.27 10.99 30.86
CA GLU A 171 28.49 11.36 32.04
C GLU A 171 27.02 10.93 31.91
N SER A 172 26.61 10.18 32.93
CA SER A 172 25.29 9.65 33.24
C SER A 172 24.51 10.60 34.14
N ASP A 173 23.21 10.33 34.23
CA ASP A 173 22.18 11.03 34.98
C ASP A 173 22.42 11.38 36.47
N VAL A 174 21.48 12.19 36.96
CA VAL A 174 20.86 12.28 38.30
C VAL A 174 21.37 13.34 39.31
N GLU A 175 20.54 14.35 39.62
CA GLU A 175 19.85 14.57 40.92
C GLU A 175 19.44 16.03 41.19
N ASN A 176 18.12 16.23 41.31
CA ASN A 176 17.41 16.84 42.44
C ASN A 176 18.14 17.91 43.30
N SER A 177 17.63 19.14 43.29
CA SER A 177 17.37 19.87 44.55
C SER A 177 16.37 21.01 44.33
N LYS A 178 15.36 21.02 45.20
CA LYS A 178 14.50 22.17 45.50
C LYS A 178 15.36 23.24 46.18
N ASP A 179 15.04 24.51 45.98
CA ASP A 179 14.77 25.41 47.10
C ASP A 179 13.95 26.63 46.67
N LEU A 180 13.07 26.99 47.58
CA LEU A 180 12.08 28.04 47.54
C LEU A 180 12.60 29.12 48.48
N ASP A 181 12.73 30.37 48.03
CA ASP A 181 12.79 31.50 48.97
C ASP A 181 12.19 32.78 48.38
N THR A 182 11.31 33.35 49.19
CA THR A 182 10.57 34.59 48.98
C THR A 182 11.31 35.71 49.71
N SER A 183 11.63 36.83 49.06
CA SER A 183 11.98 38.07 49.76
C SER A 183 11.61 39.30 48.94
N SER A 184 10.91 40.21 49.61
CA SER A 184 10.28 41.46 49.18
C SER A 184 11.19 42.69 49.26
N SER A 185 10.77 43.77 48.58
CA SER A 185 11.10 45.18 48.85
C SER A 185 12.52 45.61 48.40
N GLU A 186 12.75 46.69 47.65
CA GLU A 186 12.33 48.08 47.83
C GLU A 186 12.29 48.85 46.48
N GLY A 187 11.45 49.88 46.40
CA GLY A 187 11.28 50.72 45.21
C GLY A 187 12.31 51.84 45.07
N SER A 188 12.50 52.31 43.82
CA SER A 188 13.04 53.63 43.51
C SER A 188 12.43 54.16 42.21
N THR A 189 11.77 55.31 42.31
CA THR A 189 11.07 56.07 41.26
C THR A 189 12.04 56.91 40.44
N ILE A 190 11.94 56.90 39.11
CA ILE A 190 12.13 58.09 38.23
C ILE A 190 11.18 57.97 37.02
N ASP A 191 10.27 58.93 36.91
CA ASP A 191 9.34 59.19 35.79
C ASP A 191 10.01 60.09 34.73
N ILE A 192 10.07 59.66 33.47
CA ILE A 192 10.15 60.54 32.28
C ILE A 192 9.35 59.92 31.11
N LYS A 193 8.20 60.55 30.81
CA LYS A 193 7.38 60.66 29.57
C LYS A 193 7.25 59.50 28.55
N PRO A 194 6.04 59.28 28.02
CA PRO A 194 5.79 58.25 27.00
C PRO A 194 6.22 58.74 25.62
N GLU A 195 7.02 57.95 24.92
CA GLU A 195 7.11 57.99 23.46
C GLU A 195 6.19 56.89 22.92
N GLU A 196 5.28 57.32 22.06
CA GLU A 196 4.40 56.48 21.26
C GLU A 196 5.27 55.66 20.30
N GLU A 197 5.42 54.36 20.56
CA GLU A 197 5.71 53.39 19.51
C GLU A 197 4.43 52.61 19.24
N GLU A 198 3.89 52.85 18.05
CA GLU A 198 2.84 52.06 17.42
C GLU A 198 3.21 50.58 17.51
N ALA A 199 2.57 49.87 18.43
CA ALA A 199 2.40 48.44 18.31
C ALA A 199 1.52 48.23 17.07
N GLY A 200 2.18 48.11 15.92
CA GLY A 200 1.60 47.56 14.72
C GLY A 200 1.00 46.21 15.10
N VAL A 201 -0.32 46.21 15.23
CA VAL A 201 -1.13 45.00 15.21
C VAL A 201 -0.80 44.33 13.90
N VAL A 202 0.13 43.37 13.94
CA VAL A 202 0.22 42.35 12.90
C VAL A 202 -1.04 41.54 13.09
N GLU A 203 -2.12 42.04 12.50
CA GLU A 203 -3.31 41.28 12.21
C GLU A 203 -2.80 40.17 11.28
N VAL A 204 -2.46 39.02 11.87
CA VAL A 204 -2.38 37.77 11.13
C VAL A 204 -3.80 37.55 10.65
N VAL A 205 -4.12 38.14 9.49
CA VAL A 205 -5.24 37.71 8.68
C VAL A 205 -4.88 36.28 8.31
N GLU A 206 -5.33 35.33 9.13
CA GLU A 206 -5.49 33.95 8.72
C GLU A 206 -6.31 34.02 7.43
N GLU A 207 -5.63 33.92 6.30
CA GLU A 207 -6.23 33.76 4.99
C GLU A 207 -6.89 32.37 5.03
N TYR A 208 -8.10 32.32 5.62
CA TYR A 208 -8.93 31.13 5.65
C TYR A 208 -9.21 30.76 4.20
N LEU A 209 -8.49 29.77 3.68
CA LEU A 209 -8.79 29.15 2.39
C LEU A 209 -10.29 28.84 2.36
N ASP A 210 -11.01 29.52 1.48
CA ASP A 210 -12.43 29.23 1.28
C ASP A 210 -12.56 27.78 0.78
N PRO A 211 -13.52 26.99 1.32
CA PRO A 211 -13.62 25.58 0.99
C PRO A 211 -14.02 25.40 -0.48
N GLU A 212 -13.15 24.74 -1.27
CA GLU A 212 -13.31 24.38 -2.69
C GLU A 212 -14.66 23.73 -3.00
N ALA A 213 -15.23 23.82 -4.20
CA ALA A 213 -16.59 23.33 -4.48
C ALA A 213 -16.86 21.85 -4.09
N CYS A 214 -18.08 21.57 -3.59
CA CYS A 214 -18.48 20.25 -3.06
C CYS A 214 -18.64 19.16 -4.14
N TRP A 215 -19.00 19.58 -5.35
CA TRP A 215 -19.33 18.74 -6.50
C TRP A 215 -18.30 18.95 -7.61
N THR A 216 -18.06 17.94 -8.45
CA THR A 216 -17.27 18.13 -9.65
C THR A 216 -18.01 19.04 -10.62
N ASP A 217 -17.30 19.84 -11.41
CA ASP A 217 -17.90 20.71 -12.44
C ASP A 217 -18.81 19.92 -13.39
N ALA A 218 -18.49 18.65 -13.64
CA ALA A 218 -19.32 17.72 -14.41
C ALA A 218 -20.64 17.32 -13.71
N CYS A 219 -20.66 17.24 -12.38
CA CYS A 219 -21.86 16.94 -11.60
C CYS A 219 -22.78 18.17 -11.48
N VAL A 220 -22.20 19.36 -11.31
CA VAL A 220 -22.91 20.65 -11.35
C VAL A 220 -23.54 20.89 -12.74
N ALA A 221 -22.81 20.56 -13.80
CA ALA A 221 -23.33 20.64 -15.17
C ALA A 221 -24.47 19.65 -15.45
N ARG A 222 -24.41 18.44 -14.88
CA ARG A 222 -25.42 17.38 -15.12
C ARG A 222 -26.66 17.52 -14.23
N TYR A 223 -26.53 18.07 -13.02
CA TYR A 223 -27.62 18.28 -12.09
C TYR A 223 -27.64 19.73 -11.61
N LYS A 224 -28.56 20.54 -12.20
CA LYS A 224 -28.79 21.95 -11.78
C LYS A 224 -29.19 22.14 -10.30
N CYS A 225 -29.53 21.08 -9.58
CA CYS A 225 -29.78 21.12 -8.14
C CYS A 225 -28.50 21.13 -7.28
N CYS A 226 -27.34 20.85 -7.88
CA CYS A 226 -26.04 20.86 -7.20
C CYS A 226 -25.36 22.24 -7.27
N ASP A 227 -25.84 23.14 -8.12
CA ASP A 227 -25.41 24.53 -8.21
C ASP A 227 -26.21 25.36 -7.20
N VAL A 228 -25.75 25.39 -5.94
CA VAL A 228 -26.40 26.17 -4.89
C VAL A 228 -25.86 27.60 -4.99
N PRO A 229 -26.66 28.60 -5.43
CA PRO A 229 -26.17 29.97 -5.55
C PRO A 229 -25.77 30.50 -4.17
N ILE A 230 -24.48 30.82 -4.02
CA ILE A 230 -23.86 31.26 -2.76
C ILE A 230 -24.38 32.65 -2.34
N THR A 231 -25.09 33.35 -3.23
CA THR A 231 -25.50 34.76 -3.09
C THR A 231 -26.92 34.98 -2.58
N GLU A 232 -27.83 33.98 -2.56
CA GLU A 232 -29.22 34.17 -2.07
C GLU A 232 -29.71 33.08 -1.09
N GLY A 233 -30.30 33.54 0.02
CA GLY A 233 -31.15 32.76 0.95
C GLY A 233 -30.50 31.52 1.58
N TRP A 234 -30.98 30.34 1.14
CA TRP A 234 -30.60 29.03 1.70
C TRP A 234 -29.15 28.65 1.35
N GLY A 235 -28.61 29.16 0.23
CA GLY A 235 -27.21 28.95 -0.16
C GLY A 235 -26.23 29.63 0.79
N LYS A 236 -26.57 30.81 1.31
CA LYS A 236 -25.75 31.51 2.31
C LYS A 236 -25.67 30.75 3.64
N HIS A 237 -26.78 30.16 4.08
CA HIS A 237 -26.79 29.32 5.29
C HIS A 237 -26.01 28.03 5.09
N TRP A 238 -26.16 27.39 3.92
CA TRP A 238 -25.38 26.20 3.57
C TRP A 238 -23.87 26.48 3.50
N TRP A 239 -23.49 27.60 2.90
CA TRP A 239 -22.10 28.03 2.81
C TRP A 239 -21.52 28.38 4.19
N TYR A 240 -22.30 29.04 5.06
CA TYR A 240 -21.89 29.32 6.44
C TYR A 240 -21.73 28.04 7.27
N LEU A 241 -22.67 27.10 7.12
CA LEU A 241 -22.60 25.78 7.75
C LEU A 241 -21.34 25.04 7.28
N ARG A 242 -21.06 25.06 5.98
CA ARG A 242 -19.86 24.47 5.40
C ARG A 242 -18.57 25.08 5.93
N LYS A 243 -18.47 26.40 5.97
CA LYS A 243 -17.30 27.11 6.52
C LYS A 243 -17.09 26.76 7.99
N THR A 244 -18.18 26.67 8.75
CA THR A 244 -18.15 26.25 10.15
C THR A 244 -17.70 24.79 10.30
N CYS A 245 -18.22 23.87 9.47
CA CYS A 245 -17.79 22.47 9.46
C CYS A 245 -16.31 22.32 9.11
N TYR A 246 -15.81 23.09 8.13
CA TYR A 246 -14.39 23.09 7.78
C TYR A 246 -13.53 23.56 8.95
N LEU A 247 -13.92 24.67 9.60
CA LEU A 247 -13.25 25.17 10.81
C LEU A 247 -13.24 24.12 11.94
N ILE A 248 -14.35 23.42 12.15
CA ILE A 248 -14.46 22.38 13.19
C ILE A 248 -13.55 21.19 12.88
N VAL A 249 -13.54 20.71 11.63
CA VAL A 249 -12.77 19.51 11.23
C VAL A 249 -11.27 19.76 11.32
N GLU A 250 -10.81 20.95 10.94
CA GLU A 250 -9.39 21.34 10.97
C GLU A 250 -8.90 21.73 12.37
N HIS A 251 -9.82 21.91 13.34
CA HIS A 251 -9.45 22.34 14.67
C HIS A 251 -8.68 21.26 15.45
N ASN A 252 -7.51 21.61 15.98
CA ASN A 252 -6.62 20.70 16.72
C ASN A 252 -7.29 19.93 17.87
N TRP A 253 -8.26 20.55 18.58
CA TRP A 253 -9.00 19.84 19.64
C TRP A 253 -9.93 18.77 19.08
N PHE A 254 -10.56 19.03 17.93
CA PHE A 254 -11.42 18.04 17.29
C PHE A 254 -10.57 16.86 16.82
N GLU A 255 -9.41 17.14 16.22
CA GLU A 255 -8.45 16.10 15.84
C GLU A 255 -8.01 15.24 17.03
N THR A 256 -7.64 15.89 18.14
CA THR A 256 -7.22 15.21 19.38
C THR A 256 -8.36 14.38 19.98
N LEU A 257 -9.58 14.90 19.99
CA LEU A 257 -10.77 14.19 20.47
C LEU A 257 -11.01 12.92 19.65
N ILE A 258 -10.97 13.02 18.32
CA ILE A 258 -11.15 11.86 17.44
C ILE A 258 -10.06 10.82 17.68
N ILE A 259 -8.79 11.23 17.82
CA ILE A 259 -7.68 10.31 18.14
C ILE A 259 -7.94 9.60 19.47
N PHE A 260 -8.32 10.34 20.51
CA PHE A 260 -8.66 9.76 21.81
C PHE A 260 -9.81 8.73 21.70
N MET A 261 -10.86 9.04 20.93
CA MET A 261 -11.97 8.11 20.69
C MET A 261 -11.56 6.86 19.91
N ILE A 262 -10.63 6.98 18.94
CA ILE A 262 -10.07 5.83 18.22
C ILE A 262 -9.29 4.92 19.18
N LEU A 263 -8.45 5.51 20.05
CA LEU A 263 -7.67 4.76 21.04
C LEU A 263 -8.58 4.05 22.05
N LEU A 264 -9.60 4.73 22.55
CA LEU A 264 -10.57 4.15 23.48
C LEU A 264 -11.37 3.02 22.79
N SER A 265 -11.83 3.21 21.56
CA SER A 265 -12.53 2.17 20.79
C SER A 265 -11.64 0.95 20.51
N SER A 266 -10.35 1.16 20.24
CA SER A 266 -9.39 0.07 20.03
C SER A 266 -9.08 -0.67 21.34
N GLY A 267 -8.98 0.07 22.45
CA GLY A 267 -8.83 -0.50 23.80
C GLY A 267 -10.04 -1.32 24.23
N ALA A 268 -11.26 -0.90 23.85
CA ALA A 268 -12.49 -1.67 24.09
C ALA A 268 -12.44 -3.06 23.45
N LEU A 269 -11.88 -3.18 22.23
CA LEU A 269 -11.73 -4.45 21.53
C LEU A 269 -10.79 -5.43 22.26
N ALA A 270 -9.78 -4.92 22.96
CA ALA A 270 -8.85 -5.76 23.73
C ALA A 270 -9.54 -6.48 24.92
N PHE A 271 -10.71 -6.01 25.35
CA PHE A 271 -11.50 -6.66 26.39
C PHE A 271 -12.44 -7.77 25.86
N GLU A 272 -12.54 -7.96 24.53
CA GLU A 272 -13.29 -9.06 23.92
C GLU A 272 -12.45 -10.36 23.97
N ASP A 273 -12.30 -10.93 25.16
CA ASP A 273 -11.61 -12.21 25.39
C ASP A 273 -12.58 -13.40 25.54
N VAL A 274 -12.05 -14.62 25.60
CA VAL A 274 -12.84 -15.85 25.83
C VAL A 274 -13.61 -15.80 27.16
N TYR A 275 -13.15 -15.00 28.12
CA TYR A 275 -13.76 -14.87 29.45
C TYR A 275 -14.89 -13.82 29.49
N ILE A 276 -15.22 -13.18 28.37
CA ILE A 276 -16.28 -12.15 28.33
C ILE A 276 -17.64 -12.70 28.74
N GLU A 277 -17.93 -13.97 28.43
CA GLU A 277 -19.20 -14.62 28.78
C GLU A 277 -19.41 -14.75 30.30
N GLN A 278 -18.31 -14.78 31.07
CA GLN A 278 -18.36 -14.81 32.54
C GLN A 278 -18.65 -13.42 33.14
N ARG A 279 -18.33 -12.32 32.42
CA ARG A 279 -18.44 -10.93 32.89
C ARG A 279 -19.53 -10.17 32.15
N LYS A 280 -20.80 -10.55 32.40
CA LYS A 280 -21.99 -9.97 31.75
C LYS A 280 -22.08 -8.44 31.84
N THR A 281 -21.64 -7.83 32.93
CA THR A 281 -21.64 -6.36 33.08
C THR A 281 -20.70 -5.69 32.09
N ILE A 282 -19.49 -6.23 31.91
CA ILE A 282 -18.50 -5.68 30.95
C ILE A 282 -19.01 -5.84 29.53
N GLN A 283 -19.62 -6.99 29.21
CA GLN A 283 -20.22 -7.24 27.90
C GLN A 283 -21.28 -6.18 27.54
N ILE A 284 -22.20 -5.85 28.45
CA ILE A 284 -23.24 -4.84 28.23
C ILE A 284 -22.62 -3.45 28.04
N ILE A 285 -21.62 -3.09 28.87
CA ILE A 285 -20.92 -1.80 28.75
C ILE A 285 -20.21 -1.70 27.40
N LEU A 286 -19.49 -2.75 26.98
CA LEU A 286 -18.79 -2.78 25.70
C LEU A 286 -19.75 -2.67 24.53
N GLU A 287 -20.89 -3.38 24.54
CA GLU A 287 -21.88 -3.29 23.46
C GLU A 287 -22.46 -1.87 23.33
N TYR A 288 -22.76 -1.23 24.45
CA TYR A 288 -23.24 0.15 24.45
C TYR A 288 -22.15 1.13 24.00
N ALA A 289 -20.92 0.97 24.50
CA ALA A 289 -19.78 1.79 24.11
C ALA A 289 -19.49 1.67 22.61
N ASP A 290 -19.54 0.47 22.05
CA ASP A 290 -19.37 0.21 20.61
C ASP A 290 -20.38 0.96 19.75
N ARG A 291 -21.63 1.04 20.22
CA ARG A 291 -22.68 1.80 19.57
C ARG A 291 -22.39 3.30 19.61
N VAL A 292 -21.94 3.80 20.76
CA VAL A 292 -21.54 5.21 20.94
C VAL A 292 -20.37 5.57 20.03
N PHE A 293 -19.29 4.77 19.98
CA PHE A 293 -18.16 5.03 19.07
C PHE A 293 -18.58 5.05 17.61
N THR A 294 -19.44 4.11 17.21
CA THR A 294 -19.96 4.07 15.83
C THR A 294 -20.71 5.36 15.49
N TYR A 295 -21.55 5.88 16.39
CA TYR A 295 -22.23 7.16 16.16
C TYR A 295 -21.27 8.35 16.08
N ILE A 296 -20.25 8.40 16.92
CA ILE A 296 -19.22 9.46 16.88
C ILE A 296 -18.50 9.44 15.52
N PHE A 297 -18.15 8.26 15.01
CA PHE A 297 -17.45 8.14 13.72
C PHE A 297 -18.35 8.41 12.51
N ILE A 298 -19.64 8.08 12.59
CA ILE A 298 -20.63 8.50 11.58
C ILE A 298 -20.73 10.03 11.56
N LEU A 299 -20.78 10.68 12.73
CA LEU A 299 -20.83 12.13 12.82
C LEU A 299 -19.55 12.77 12.25
N GLU A 300 -18.38 12.23 12.57
CA GLU A 300 -17.11 12.65 11.99
C GLU A 300 -17.13 12.56 10.45
N MET A 301 -17.59 11.43 9.89
CA MET A 301 -17.71 11.22 8.45
C MET A 301 -18.63 12.26 7.80
N LEU A 302 -19.80 12.52 8.40
CA LEU A 302 -20.76 13.51 7.89
C LEU A 302 -20.18 14.93 7.94
N LEU A 303 -19.45 15.28 9.01
CA LEU A 303 -18.76 16.56 9.11
C LEU A 303 -17.69 16.72 8.01
N LYS A 304 -16.90 15.67 7.72
CA LYS A 304 -15.92 15.66 6.64
C LYS A 304 -16.56 15.78 5.26
N TRP A 305 -17.69 15.12 5.01
CA TRP A 305 -18.43 15.26 3.75
C TRP A 305 -18.89 16.69 3.50
N VAL A 306 -19.42 17.35 4.53
CA VAL A 306 -19.86 18.74 4.41
C VAL A 306 -18.68 19.70 4.29
N ALA A 307 -17.60 19.48 5.05
CA ALA A 307 -16.39 20.31 5.01
C ALA A 307 -15.65 20.21 3.66
N TYR A 308 -15.14 19.02 3.33
CA TYR A 308 -14.28 18.81 2.15
C TYR A 308 -15.05 18.63 0.85
N GLY A 309 -16.31 18.21 0.92
CA GLY A 309 -17.10 17.85 -0.25
C GLY A 309 -16.80 16.45 -0.78
N PHE A 310 -17.71 15.91 -1.60
CA PHE A 310 -17.62 14.53 -2.08
C PHE A 310 -16.36 14.29 -2.94
N VAL A 311 -15.97 15.26 -3.75
CA VAL A 311 -14.83 15.11 -4.67
C VAL A 311 -13.52 14.92 -3.90
N LYS A 312 -13.19 15.87 -3.02
CA LYS A 312 -11.95 15.85 -2.24
C LYS A 312 -11.91 14.70 -1.23
N TYR A 313 -13.07 14.33 -0.69
CA TYR A 313 -13.19 13.19 0.22
C TYR A 313 -12.87 11.86 -0.48
N PHE A 314 -13.41 11.62 -1.69
CA PHE A 314 -13.19 10.36 -2.40
C PHE A 314 -11.86 10.27 -3.16
N THR A 315 -11.15 11.39 -3.38
CA THR A 315 -9.78 11.36 -3.95
C THR A 315 -8.71 11.05 -2.92
N ASN A 316 -8.95 11.29 -1.63
CA ASN A 316 -8.00 11.02 -0.56
C ASN A 316 -8.09 9.55 -0.07
N ALA A 317 -7.01 8.78 -0.27
CA ALA A 317 -6.95 7.37 0.13
C ALA A 317 -7.19 7.13 1.64
N TRP A 318 -6.77 8.07 2.50
CA TRP A 318 -6.98 7.96 3.94
C TRP A 318 -8.43 8.20 4.35
N CYS A 319 -9.12 9.11 3.66
CA CYS A 319 -10.57 9.30 3.84
C CYS A 319 -11.35 8.09 3.31
N TRP A 320 -10.85 7.43 2.27
CA TRP A 320 -11.43 6.18 1.77
C TRP A 320 -11.32 5.02 2.77
N LEU A 321 -10.19 4.90 3.48
CA LEU A 321 -10.04 3.94 4.57
C LEU A 321 -11.04 4.21 5.71
N ASP A 322 -11.18 5.47 6.11
CA ASP A 322 -12.13 5.89 7.15
C ASP A 322 -13.58 5.56 6.76
N PHE A 323 -13.95 5.89 5.53
CA PHE A 323 -15.24 5.56 4.93
C PHE A 323 -15.56 4.06 4.98
N PHE A 324 -14.64 3.22 4.51
CA PHE A 324 -14.84 1.77 4.49
C PHE A 324 -15.10 1.18 5.89
N ILE A 325 -14.37 1.67 6.90
CA ILE A 325 -14.52 1.17 8.29
C ILE A 325 -15.85 1.62 8.90
N VAL A 326 -16.28 2.85 8.63
CA VAL A 326 -17.58 3.36 9.08
C VAL A 326 -18.73 2.61 8.38
N ASP A 327 -18.62 2.36 7.08
CA ASP A 327 -19.63 1.61 6.30
C ASP A 327 -19.84 0.19 6.82
N VAL A 328 -18.75 -0.55 7.08
CA VAL A 328 -18.83 -1.90 7.69
C VAL A 328 -19.54 -1.85 9.05
N SER A 329 -19.31 -0.79 9.82
CA SER A 329 -19.94 -0.59 11.12
C SER A 329 -21.43 -0.24 11.00
N ILE A 330 -21.82 0.58 10.01
CA ILE A 330 -23.22 0.92 9.70
C ILE A 330 -23.99 -0.33 9.28
N VAL A 331 -23.45 -1.11 8.35
CA VAL A 331 -24.09 -2.35 7.87
C VAL A 331 -24.31 -3.32 9.05
N SER A 332 -23.32 -3.47 9.93
CA SER A 332 -23.43 -4.29 11.13
C SER A 332 -24.52 -3.78 12.09
N LEU A 333 -24.63 -2.46 12.29
CA LEU A 333 -25.63 -1.84 13.17
C LEU A 333 -27.04 -2.01 12.61
N ILE A 334 -27.26 -1.76 11.32
CA ILE A 334 -28.56 -1.91 10.65
C ILE A 334 -29.00 -3.38 10.67
N ALA A 335 -28.08 -4.31 10.38
CA ALA A 335 -28.35 -5.74 10.42
C ALA A 335 -28.80 -6.23 11.80
N ASN A 336 -28.16 -5.74 12.87
CA ASN A 336 -28.57 -6.04 14.24
C ASN A 336 -29.94 -5.43 14.58
N ALA A 337 -30.25 -4.22 14.10
CA ALA A 337 -31.53 -3.57 14.34
C ALA A 337 -32.70 -4.24 13.61
N LEU A 338 -32.46 -4.81 12.43
CA LEU A 338 -33.46 -5.53 11.64
C LEU A 338 -33.65 -6.99 12.05
N GLY A 339 -32.89 -7.49 13.03
CA GLY A 339 -33.00 -8.87 13.53
C GLY A 339 -32.38 -9.94 12.62
N TYR A 340 -31.53 -9.55 11.65
CA TYR A 340 -30.80 -10.50 10.79
C TYR A 340 -29.49 -11.01 11.41
N SER A 341 -29.33 -10.89 12.73
CA SER A 341 -28.05 -11.06 13.44
C SER A 341 -27.35 -12.41 13.27
N ASP A 342 -28.10 -13.45 12.90
CA ASP A 342 -27.61 -14.85 12.85
C ASP A 342 -27.13 -15.31 11.47
N LEU A 343 -27.21 -14.45 10.44
CA LEU A 343 -26.66 -14.81 9.12
C LEU A 343 -25.13 -14.83 9.17
N GLY A 344 -24.51 -15.89 8.63
CA GLY A 344 -23.06 -16.06 8.55
C GLY A 344 -22.26 -14.83 8.06
N PRO A 345 -22.73 -14.10 7.03
CA PRO A 345 -22.08 -12.86 6.59
C PRO A 345 -22.03 -11.78 7.67
N ILE A 346 -23.08 -11.63 8.48
CA ILE A 346 -23.16 -10.60 9.54
C ILE A 346 -22.19 -10.95 10.69
N LYS A 347 -22.03 -12.24 10.98
CA LYS A 347 -21.01 -12.72 11.94
C LYS A 347 -19.59 -12.40 11.45
N SER A 348 -19.31 -12.54 10.15
CA SER A 348 -18.02 -12.15 9.57
C SER A 348 -17.82 -10.63 9.51
N LEU A 349 -18.86 -9.83 9.30
CA LEU A 349 -18.74 -8.37 9.36
C LEU A 349 -18.39 -7.88 10.77
N ARG A 350 -18.83 -8.59 11.81
CA ARG A 350 -18.45 -8.30 13.20
C ARG A 350 -16.94 -8.42 13.41
N THR A 351 -16.27 -9.39 12.78
CA THR A 351 -14.81 -9.57 12.92
C THR A 351 -14.01 -8.46 12.23
N LEU A 352 -14.57 -7.80 11.22
CA LEU A 352 -13.93 -6.64 10.56
C LEU A 352 -13.81 -5.41 11.47
N ARG A 353 -14.50 -5.37 12.62
CA ARG A 353 -14.29 -4.33 13.65
C ARG A 353 -12.85 -4.34 14.18
N ALA A 354 -12.12 -5.45 14.04
CA ALA A 354 -10.69 -5.54 14.33
C ALA A 354 -9.81 -4.63 13.44
N LEU A 355 -10.36 -4.07 12.36
CA LEU A 355 -9.68 -3.12 11.49
C LEU A 355 -9.77 -1.66 11.99
N ARG A 356 -10.61 -1.35 13.00
CA ARG A 356 -10.73 0.02 13.55
C ARG A 356 -9.41 0.68 13.96
N PRO A 357 -8.42 -0.04 14.55
CA PRO A 357 -7.11 0.53 14.86
C PRO A 357 -6.35 1.05 13.63
N LEU A 358 -6.65 0.57 12.41
CA LEU A 358 -6.03 1.08 11.18
C LEU A 358 -6.34 2.56 10.94
N ARG A 359 -7.43 3.10 11.52
CA ARG A 359 -7.73 4.55 11.46
C ARG A 359 -6.68 5.39 12.19
N ALA A 360 -5.99 4.83 13.17
CA ALA A 360 -4.89 5.53 13.83
C ALA A 360 -3.70 5.77 12.88
N LEU A 361 -3.50 4.88 11.88
CA LEU A 361 -2.42 5.03 10.88
C LEU A 361 -2.58 6.30 10.04
N SER A 362 -3.81 6.69 9.74
CA SER A 362 -4.07 7.92 8.98
C SER A 362 -3.85 9.18 9.82
N ARG A 363 -4.02 9.09 11.14
CA ARG A 363 -3.91 10.23 12.07
C ARG A 363 -2.50 10.49 12.58
N PHE A 364 -1.65 9.47 12.73
CA PHE A 364 -0.26 9.68 13.13
C PHE A 364 0.64 9.97 11.94
N GLU A 365 1.23 11.15 11.91
CA GLU A 365 2.14 11.60 10.84
C GLU A 365 3.34 10.65 10.67
N GLY A 366 3.95 10.22 11.79
CA GLY A 366 5.07 9.26 11.76
C GLY A 366 4.71 7.93 11.10
N MET A 367 3.52 7.39 11.38
CA MET A 367 3.05 6.14 10.75
C MET A 367 2.74 6.34 9.26
N ARG A 368 2.20 7.51 8.89
CA ARG A 368 1.90 7.87 7.50
C ARG A 368 3.17 7.89 6.63
N VAL A 369 4.26 8.47 7.14
CA VAL A 369 5.55 8.50 6.43
C VAL A 369 6.06 7.08 6.16
N VAL A 370 6.00 6.20 7.17
CA VAL A 370 6.42 4.80 7.03
C VAL A 370 5.54 4.05 6.01
N VAL A 371 4.22 4.20 6.09
CA VAL A 371 3.30 3.55 5.13
C VAL A 371 3.52 4.07 3.72
N ASN A 372 3.72 5.38 3.53
CA ASN A 372 4.00 5.96 2.22
C ASN A 372 5.32 5.42 1.64
N ALA A 373 6.36 5.30 2.46
CA ALA A 373 7.63 4.69 2.05
C ALA A 373 7.46 3.22 1.65
N LEU A 374 6.71 2.45 2.44
CA LEU A 374 6.38 1.05 2.13
C LEU A 374 5.60 0.93 0.81
N VAL A 375 4.56 1.74 0.62
CA VAL A 375 3.75 1.75 -0.62
C VAL A 375 4.59 2.16 -1.82
N GLY A 376 5.53 3.09 -1.65
CA GLY A 376 6.51 3.45 -2.68
C GLY A 376 7.44 2.31 -3.07
N ALA A 377 7.76 1.39 -2.15
CA ALA A 377 8.60 0.21 -2.41
C ALA A 377 7.82 -0.97 -3.03
N ILE A 378 6.49 -1.01 -2.93
CA ILE A 378 5.65 -2.12 -3.45
C ILE A 378 5.95 -2.45 -4.92
N PRO A 379 6.04 -1.49 -5.86
CA PRO A 379 6.29 -1.84 -7.27
C PRO A 379 7.61 -2.58 -7.48
N SER A 380 8.67 -2.20 -6.76
CA SER A 380 9.97 -2.88 -6.81
C SER A 380 9.89 -4.27 -6.18
N ILE A 381 9.26 -4.39 -5.00
CA ILE A 381 9.06 -5.67 -4.32
C ILE A 381 8.24 -6.63 -5.20
N MET A 382 7.21 -6.16 -5.91
CA MET A 382 6.39 -7.00 -6.77
C MET A 382 7.19 -7.59 -7.95
N ASN A 383 8.17 -6.87 -8.49
CA ASN A 383 9.05 -7.40 -9.52
C ASN A 383 9.90 -8.55 -8.99
N VAL A 384 10.54 -8.37 -7.82
CA VAL A 384 11.35 -9.42 -7.18
C VAL A 384 10.48 -10.61 -6.78
N LEU A 385 9.32 -10.35 -6.19
CA LEU A 385 8.36 -11.38 -5.78
C LEU A 385 7.93 -12.24 -6.96
N LEU A 386 7.67 -11.64 -8.14
CA LEU A 386 7.29 -12.39 -9.34
C LEU A 386 8.40 -13.37 -9.76
N VAL A 387 9.66 -12.93 -9.75
CA VAL A 387 10.81 -13.80 -10.07
C VAL A 387 10.91 -14.93 -9.05
N CYS A 388 10.80 -14.62 -7.75
CA CYS A 388 10.82 -15.64 -6.69
C CYS A 388 9.67 -16.64 -6.84
N LEU A 389 8.46 -16.19 -7.19
CA LEU A 389 7.31 -17.07 -7.40
C LEU A 389 7.54 -18.01 -8.59
N ILE A 390 8.06 -17.52 -9.72
CA ILE A 390 8.37 -18.39 -10.88
C ILE A 390 9.47 -19.39 -10.52
N PHE A 391 10.51 -18.97 -9.81
CA PHE A 391 11.58 -19.86 -9.39
C PHE A 391 11.06 -20.96 -8.44
N TRP A 392 10.29 -20.59 -7.42
CA TRP A 392 9.64 -21.55 -6.51
C TRP A 392 8.60 -22.44 -7.21
N LEU A 393 8.01 -21.99 -8.32
CA LEU A 393 7.09 -22.83 -9.12
C LEU A 393 7.79 -24.09 -9.61
N ILE A 394 9.04 -23.95 -10.08
CA ILE A 394 9.83 -25.06 -10.62
C ILE A 394 10.05 -26.11 -9.52
N PHE A 395 10.51 -25.67 -8.35
CA PHE A 395 10.71 -26.56 -7.20
C PHE A 395 9.40 -27.18 -6.73
N SER A 396 8.30 -26.42 -6.74
CA SER A 396 7.00 -26.95 -6.34
C SER A 396 6.49 -28.02 -7.31
N ILE A 397 6.64 -27.82 -8.63
CA ILE A 397 6.26 -28.82 -9.64
C ILE A 397 7.14 -30.07 -9.48
N MET A 398 8.45 -29.89 -9.30
CA MET A 398 9.38 -31.00 -9.05
C MET A 398 8.99 -31.77 -7.77
N GLY A 399 8.65 -31.05 -6.69
CA GLY A 399 8.20 -31.66 -5.43
C GLY A 399 6.90 -32.45 -5.59
N VAL A 400 5.93 -31.94 -6.36
CA VAL A 400 4.70 -32.67 -6.68
C VAL A 400 5.01 -33.96 -7.45
N ILE A 401 5.89 -33.91 -8.45
CA ILE A 401 6.28 -35.11 -9.21
C ILE A 401 6.95 -36.16 -8.30
N LEU A 402 7.74 -35.74 -7.32
CA LEU A 402 8.48 -36.65 -6.44
C LEU A 402 7.62 -37.22 -5.30
N PHE A 403 6.75 -36.41 -4.70
CA PHE A 403 6.16 -36.68 -3.38
C PHE A 403 4.63 -36.71 -3.34
N ALA A 404 3.92 -36.35 -4.42
CA ALA A 404 2.45 -36.34 -4.41
C ALA A 404 1.88 -37.72 -4.09
N GLY A 405 0.93 -37.77 -3.15
CA GLY A 405 0.26 -39.01 -2.75
C GLY A 405 1.10 -39.97 -1.89
N LYS A 406 2.36 -39.64 -1.59
CA LYS A 406 3.27 -40.52 -0.82
C LYS A 406 3.39 -40.16 0.66
N TYR A 407 2.78 -39.05 1.10
CA TYR A 407 2.84 -38.57 2.49
C TYR A 407 1.69 -39.13 3.35
N TYR A 408 1.00 -40.14 2.85
CA TYR A 408 -0.05 -40.80 3.60
C TYR A 408 0.54 -41.88 4.51
N TYR A 409 -0.06 -42.07 5.67
CA TYR A 409 0.35 -43.08 6.64
C TYR A 409 -0.85 -43.59 7.44
N CYS A 410 -0.78 -44.85 7.84
CA CYS A 410 -1.70 -45.48 8.77
C CYS A 410 -1.32 -45.08 10.21
N PHE A 411 -2.29 -44.59 10.98
CA PHE A 411 -2.08 -44.06 12.33
C PHE A 411 -3.09 -44.63 13.32
N ASN A 412 -2.63 -45.03 14.50
CA ASN A 412 -3.48 -45.45 15.61
C ASN A 412 -3.77 -44.26 16.54
N GLU A 413 -5.03 -43.85 16.67
CA GLU A 413 -5.44 -42.72 17.50
C GLU A 413 -5.33 -42.99 19.00
N THR A 414 -5.51 -44.24 19.42
CA THR A 414 -5.52 -44.64 20.82
C THR A 414 -4.10 -44.65 21.39
N SER A 415 -3.15 -45.24 20.67
CA SER A 415 -1.73 -45.29 21.07
C SER A 415 -0.94 -44.05 20.64
N ARG A 416 -1.44 -43.29 19.66
CA ARG A 416 -0.74 -42.17 18.99
C ARG A 416 0.58 -42.56 18.32
N GLU A 417 0.61 -43.75 17.74
CA GLU A 417 1.79 -44.33 17.10
C GLU A 417 1.54 -44.62 15.62
N TYR A 418 2.64 -44.64 14.86
CA TYR A 418 2.66 -45.04 13.46
C TYR A 418 2.71 -46.57 13.40
N PHE A 419 2.00 -47.16 12.44
CA PHE A 419 2.17 -48.58 12.16
C PHE A 419 3.50 -48.82 11.45
N GLU A 420 4.20 -49.87 11.86
CA GLU A 420 5.38 -50.35 11.15
C GLU A 420 4.96 -51.01 9.83
N PRO A 421 5.79 -50.90 8.76
CA PRO A 421 5.49 -51.52 7.47
C PRO A 421 5.33 -53.05 7.52
N ASP A 422 5.86 -53.71 8.55
CA ASP A 422 5.74 -55.16 8.75
C ASP A 422 4.32 -55.58 9.19
N ASP A 423 3.59 -54.68 9.88
CA ASP A 423 2.20 -54.90 10.30
C ASP A 423 1.19 -54.43 9.25
N VAL A 424 1.47 -53.28 8.63
CA VAL A 424 0.61 -52.66 7.62
C VAL A 424 1.48 -52.10 6.51
N ASN A 425 1.52 -52.79 5.36
CA ASN A 425 2.38 -52.38 4.26
C ASN A 425 1.67 -51.41 3.32
N ASN A 426 0.38 -51.61 3.07
CA ASN A 426 -0.38 -50.85 2.06
C ASN A 426 -1.65 -50.23 2.65
N LYS A 427 -2.16 -49.19 1.99
CA LYS A 427 -3.43 -48.54 2.35
C LYS A 427 -4.60 -49.52 2.44
N THR A 428 -4.70 -50.49 1.53
CA THR A 428 -5.76 -51.51 1.54
C THR A 428 -5.75 -52.34 2.82
N GLU A 429 -4.57 -52.65 3.35
CA GLU A 429 -4.42 -53.38 4.63
C GLU A 429 -4.82 -52.49 5.81
N CYS A 430 -4.45 -51.20 5.77
CA CYS A 430 -4.91 -50.22 6.76
C CYS A 430 -6.44 -50.09 6.75
N GLU A 431 -7.07 -50.00 5.57
CA GLU A 431 -8.52 -49.93 5.42
C GLU A 431 -9.23 -51.22 5.89
N ALA A 432 -8.62 -52.38 5.66
CA ALA A 432 -9.11 -53.66 6.20
C ALA A 432 -9.08 -53.67 7.74
N LEU A 433 -8.00 -53.14 8.35
CA LEU A 433 -7.89 -52.96 9.80
C LEU A 433 -8.92 -51.96 10.33
N MET A 434 -9.19 -50.89 9.61
CA MET A 434 -10.26 -49.93 9.96
C MET A 434 -11.65 -50.57 9.96
N SER A 435 -11.89 -51.52 9.04
CA SER A 435 -13.18 -52.22 8.95
C SER A 435 -13.37 -53.31 10.01
N SER A 436 -12.28 -53.89 10.49
CA SER A 436 -12.29 -55.03 11.42
C SER A 436 -12.14 -54.61 12.89
N ASN A 437 -11.26 -53.65 13.17
CA ASN A 437 -11.08 -53.02 14.49
C ASN A 437 -11.79 -51.66 14.50
N HIS A 438 -12.99 -51.62 15.09
CA HIS A 438 -13.81 -50.41 15.19
C HIS A 438 -13.02 -49.19 15.72
N SER A 439 -13.03 -48.14 14.90
CA SER A 439 -12.83 -46.68 15.15
C SER A 439 -11.44 -46.06 15.35
N ASP A 440 -10.40 -46.79 15.75
CA ASP A 440 -9.19 -46.12 16.26
C ASP A 440 -8.04 -45.99 15.24
N VAL A 441 -8.09 -46.72 14.13
CA VAL A 441 -7.10 -46.64 13.05
C VAL A 441 -7.60 -45.68 11.97
N ARG A 442 -6.73 -44.77 11.50
CA ARG A 442 -7.03 -43.90 10.35
C ARG A 442 -5.85 -43.80 9.40
N TRP A 443 -6.14 -43.89 8.11
CA TRP A 443 -5.23 -43.45 7.04
C TRP A 443 -5.24 -41.92 6.97
N LYS A 444 -4.15 -41.30 7.39
CA LYS A 444 -4.01 -39.83 7.49
C LYS A 444 -2.96 -39.33 6.51
N ASN A 445 -3.06 -38.06 6.17
CA ASN A 445 -2.07 -37.35 5.37
C ASN A 445 -1.34 -36.34 6.26
N VAL A 446 -0.08 -36.05 5.96
CA VAL A 446 0.64 -34.93 6.55
C VAL A 446 -0.07 -33.63 6.17
N LYS A 447 -0.23 -32.72 7.14
CA LYS A 447 -1.02 -31.47 6.96
C LYS A 447 -0.46 -30.56 5.85
N ILE A 448 0.86 -30.55 5.69
CA ILE A 448 1.58 -29.76 4.69
C ILE A 448 2.36 -30.75 3.84
N ASN A 449 2.02 -30.81 2.56
CA ASN A 449 2.47 -31.86 1.65
C ASN A 449 2.64 -31.30 0.22
N PHE A 450 2.99 -32.19 -0.70
CA PHE A 450 3.20 -31.87 -2.13
C PHE A 450 2.09 -32.47 -3.02
N ASP A 451 0.85 -32.62 -2.53
CA ASP A 451 -0.24 -33.18 -3.34
C ASP A 451 -0.69 -32.23 -4.47
N ASN A 452 -0.54 -30.92 -4.26
CA ASN A 452 -0.86 -29.89 -5.23
C ASN A 452 0.26 -28.85 -5.26
N VAL A 453 0.42 -28.14 -6.39
CA VAL A 453 1.41 -27.06 -6.53
C VAL A 453 1.23 -25.99 -5.45
N GLY A 454 -0.01 -25.59 -5.13
CA GLY A 454 -0.27 -24.62 -4.06
C GLY A 454 0.15 -25.09 -2.66
N ALA A 455 -0.03 -26.39 -2.36
CA ALA A 455 0.43 -26.99 -1.10
C ALA A 455 1.97 -27.11 -1.08
N GLY A 456 2.58 -27.44 -2.23
CA GLY A 456 4.03 -27.44 -2.41
C GLY A 456 4.67 -26.08 -2.18
N TYR A 457 4.04 -24.97 -2.62
CA TYR A 457 4.48 -23.62 -2.27
C TYR A 457 4.49 -23.37 -0.76
N LEU A 458 3.44 -23.80 -0.04
CA LEU A 458 3.38 -23.65 1.41
C LEU A 458 4.45 -24.49 2.11
N ALA A 459 4.71 -25.70 1.62
CA ALA A 459 5.77 -26.57 2.10
C ALA A 459 7.15 -25.93 1.90
N LEU A 460 7.43 -25.43 0.69
CA LEU A 460 8.68 -24.73 0.37
C LEU A 460 8.87 -23.47 1.22
N LEU A 461 7.81 -22.71 1.50
CA LEU A 461 7.86 -21.56 2.40
C LEU A 461 8.28 -21.95 3.82
N GLN A 462 7.81 -23.09 4.34
CA GLN A 462 8.21 -23.60 5.66
C GLN A 462 9.67 -24.06 5.69
N VAL A 463 10.12 -24.71 4.62
CA VAL A 463 11.53 -25.10 4.45
C VAL A 463 12.42 -23.87 4.38
N ALA A 464 12.09 -22.88 3.55
CA ALA A 464 12.86 -21.65 3.38
C ALA A 464 12.94 -20.79 4.65
N THR A 465 11.91 -20.84 5.51
CA THR A 465 11.90 -20.13 6.80
C THR A 465 12.52 -20.93 7.95
N PHE A 466 12.98 -22.16 7.69
CA PHE A 466 13.50 -23.10 8.68
C PHE A 466 12.53 -23.34 9.85
N LYS A 467 11.21 -23.31 9.59
CA LYS A 467 10.17 -23.56 10.61
C LYS A 467 9.19 -24.63 10.13
N GLY A 468 9.11 -25.74 10.87
CA GLY A 468 8.26 -26.90 10.50
C GLY A 468 8.83 -27.77 9.39
N TRP A 469 10.06 -27.49 8.93
CA TRP A 469 10.71 -28.19 7.83
C TRP A 469 11.06 -29.65 8.13
N MET A 470 11.33 -29.99 9.40
CA MET A 470 11.67 -31.35 9.82
C MET A 470 10.56 -32.35 9.46
N ASP A 471 9.30 -32.02 9.76
CA ASP A 471 8.16 -32.91 9.53
C ASP A 471 7.95 -33.19 8.03
N ILE A 472 8.23 -32.20 7.18
CA ILE A 472 8.17 -32.33 5.72
C ILE A 472 9.31 -33.22 5.22
N MET A 473 10.52 -33.00 5.72
CA MET A 473 11.71 -33.73 5.29
C MET A 473 11.71 -35.19 5.75
N TYR A 474 11.25 -35.47 6.97
CA TYR A 474 11.04 -36.84 7.44
C TYR A 474 10.01 -37.57 6.59
N ALA A 475 8.85 -36.95 6.33
CA ALA A 475 7.84 -37.54 5.45
C ALA A 475 8.37 -37.78 4.02
N ALA A 476 9.24 -36.91 3.50
CA ALA A 476 9.86 -37.08 2.19
C ALA A 476 10.85 -38.26 2.15
N VAL A 477 11.66 -38.40 3.20
CA VAL A 477 12.71 -39.43 3.30
C VAL A 477 12.11 -40.80 3.58
N ASP A 478 11.03 -40.86 4.36
CA ASP A 478 10.33 -42.10 4.66
C ASP A 478 9.35 -42.51 3.54
N SER A 479 9.18 -41.67 2.51
CA SER A 479 8.23 -41.90 1.43
C SER A 479 8.64 -43.04 0.49
N ARG A 480 7.66 -43.87 0.13
CA ARG A 480 7.79 -44.97 -0.84
C ARG A 480 6.96 -44.71 -2.10
N GLU A 481 6.17 -45.68 -2.55
CA GLU A 481 5.21 -45.50 -3.64
C GLU A 481 3.88 -44.89 -3.14
N VAL A 482 2.98 -44.58 -4.07
CA VAL A 482 1.66 -44.04 -3.74
C VAL A 482 0.80 -45.17 -3.15
N GLU A 483 0.09 -44.88 -2.07
CA GLU A 483 -0.71 -45.85 -1.28
C GLU A 483 0.08 -46.86 -0.43
N ASP A 484 1.40 -46.77 -0.44
CA ASP A 484 2.28 -47.56 0.41
C ASP A 484 2.53 -46.88 1.76
N GLN A 485 2.59 -47.65 2.84
CA GLN A 485 2.97 -47.15 4.16
C GLN A 485 4.42 -46.65 4.14
N PRO A 486 4.74 -45.47 4.71
CA PRO A 486 6.11 -44.98 4.76
C PRO A 486 6.98 -45.90 5.62
N LYS A 487 8.25 -46.04 5.23
CA LYS A 487 9.25 -46.83 5.94
C LYS A 487 10.41 -45.93 6.33
N TYR A 488 10.85 -46.04 7.57
CA TYR A 488 11.92 -45.24 8.12
C TYR A 488 13.18 -45.27 7.24
N GLU A 489 13.60 -44.10 6.75
CA GLU A 489 14.79 -43.86 5.92
C GLU A 489 14.87 -44.68 4.62
N ASP A 490 13.75 -45.08 4.02
CA ASP A 490 13.76 -45.85 2.76
C ASP A 490 14.33 -45.05 1.58
N ASN A 491 14.03 -43.75 1.51
CA ASN A 491 14.47 -42.86 0.45
C ASN A 491 15.38 -41.73 0.96
N LEU A 492 16.47 -42.13 1.61
CA LEU A 492 17.44 -41.23 2.27
C LEU A 492 17.96 -40.10 1.37
N TYR A 493 18.12 -40.34 0.06
CA TYR A 493 18.68 -39.34 -0.85
C TYR A 493 17.74 -38.15 -1.13
N MET A 494 16.48 -38.20 -0.71
CA MET A 494 15.54 -37.08 -0.86
C MET A 494 15.91 -35.86 -0.02
N TYR A 495 16.80 -36.00 0.98
CA TYR A 495 17.42 -34.85 1.65
C TYR A 495 18.06 -33.87 0.65
N ILE A 496 18.60 -34.38 -0.47
CA ILE A 496 19.26 -33.57 -1.49
C ILE A 496 18.27 -32.58 -2.14
N TYR A 497 17.00 -32.95 -2.31
CA TYR A 497 15.97 -32.06 -2.87
C TYR A 497 15.79 -30.78 -2.04
N PHE A 498 15.94 -30.87 -0.71
CA PHE A 498 15.76 -29.71 0.18
C PHE A 498 17.05 -28.92 0.42
N VAL A 499 18.20 -29.54 0.15
CA VAL A 499 19.51 -28.88 0.22
C VAL A 499 19.77 -28.05 -1.04
N ILE A 500 19.29 -28.52 -2.20
CA ILE A 500 19.27 -27.77 -3.47
C ILE A 500 18.14 -26.74 -3.43
#